data_AF-A0A955Q3A4-F1
#
_entry.id   AF-A0A955Q3A4-F1
#
_cell.length_a   1.000
_cell.length_b   1.000
_cell.length_c   1.000
_cell.angle_alpha   90.00
_cell.angle_beta   90.00
_cell.angle_gamma   90.00
#
_symmetry.space_group_name_H-M   'P 1'
#
loop_
_entity.id
_entity.type
_entity.pdbx_description
1 polymer ?
#
loop_
_entity_poly.entity_id
_entity_poly.type
_entity_poly.pdbx_seq_one_letter_code
_entity_poly.pdbx_strand_id
1 'polypeptide(L)'
;MINAYALHDGKFQSLPVSELSNTLQVAMWIDLTAPTDDERQVIETLYEQPLPTSKEVREIEASARVNEGEDSLHIYSFFFQEEDHRATTRAVAFTIKDNCIITLHDHPIPLFRLMRRRARHES
;
A
#
# COMPACT_ATOMS: atom_id res chain seq x y z
N MET A 1 8.29 -1.57 6.45
CA MET A 1 7.56 -0.66 7.37
C MET A 1 6.10 -0.59 6.99
N ILE A 2 5.22 -0.94 7.93
CA ILE A 2 3.74 -0.88 7.78
C ILE A 2 3.18 0.41 8.41
N ASN A 3 2.23 1.05 7.73
CA ASN A 3 1.34 2.05 8.32
C ASN A 3 -0.11 1.65 8.04
N ALA A 4 -1.03 1.93 8.97
CA ALA A 4 -2.45 1.60 8.83
C ALA A 4 -3.33 2.82 9.11
N TYR A 5 -4.45 2.91 8.39
CA TYR A 5 -5.36 4.05 8.45
C TYR A 5 -6.82 3.59 8.44
N ALA A 6 -7.65 4.22 9.28
CA ALA A 6 -9.10 4.13 9.21
C ALA A 6 -9.67 5.40 8.56
N LEU A 7 -10.86 5.32 7.99
CA LEU A 7 -11.59 6.49 7.50
C LEU A 7 -12.57 6.98 8.56
N HIS A 8 -12.46 8.25 8.94
CA HIS A 8 -13.38 8.94 9.85
C HIS A 8 -13.79 10.28 9.20
N ASP A 9 -15.08 10.52 9.02
CA ASP A 9 -15.63 11.73 8.37
C ASP A 9 -14.96 12.07 7.01
N GLY A 10 -14.73 11.04 6.19
CA GLY A 10 -14.11 11.18 4.87
C GLY A 10 -12.61 11.47 4.89
N LYS A 11 -11.96 11.32 6.06
CA LYS A 11 -10.53 11.58 6.25
C LYS A 11 -9.83 10.36 6.81
N PHE A 12 -8.61 10.11 6.33
CA PHE A 12 -7.79 9.05 6.90
C PHE A 12 -7.19 9.48 8.24
N GLN A 13 -7.30 8.62 9.25
CA GLN A 13 -6.68 8.76 10.56
C GLN A 13 -5.71 7.61 10.79
N SER A 14 -4.52 7.91 11.32
CA SER A 14 -3.51 6.89 11.61
C SER A 14 -3.96 5.97 12.73
N LEU A 15 -3.84 4.66 12.51
CA LEU A 15 -4.06 3.65 13.54
C LEU A 15 -2.75 3.25 14.23
N PRO A 16 -2.77 2.90 15.53
CA PRO A 16 -1.61 2.42 16.24
C PRO A 16 -1.23 1.01 15.79
N VAL A 17 0.00 0.82 15.33
CA VAL A 17 0.48 -0.47 14.79
C VAL A 17 0.95 -1.43 15.91
N SER A 18 0.79 -1.05 17.18
CA SER A 18 1.19 -1.84 18.36
C SER A 18 0.36 -3.12 18.57
N GLU A 19 -0.86 -3.16 18.06
CA GLU A 19 -1.73 -4.35 18.00
C GLU A 19 -2.08 -4.65 16.55
N LEU A 20 -1.11 -5.22 15.83
CA LEU A 20 -1.13 -5.32 14.38
C LEU A 20 -2.37 -6.07 13.85
N SER A 21 -2.78 -7.19 14.45
CA SER A 21 -3.91 -7.99 13.96
C SER A 21 -5.26 -7.24 14.03
N ASN A 22 -5.62 -6.69 15.20
CA ASN A 22 -6.89 -5.97 15.39
C ASN A 22 -6.92 -4.67 14.57
N THR A 23 -5.78 -3.99 14.50
CA THR A 23 -5.65 -2.72 13.77
C THR A 23 -5.84 -2.90 12.28
N LEU A 24 -5.22 -3.94 11.71
CA LEU A 24 -5.30 -4.18 10.28
C LEU A 24 -6.70 -4.69 9.86
N GLN A 25 -7.43 -5.38 10.74
CA GLN A 25 -8.82 -5.80 10.45
C GLN A 25 -9.79 -4.62 10.24
N VAL A 26 -9.55 -3.49 10.89
CA VAL A 26 -10.38 -2.28 10.76
C VAL A 26 -9.74 -1.23 9.85
N ALA A 27 -8.56 -1.51 9.29
CA ALA A 27 -7.88 -0.60 8.39
C ALA A 27 -8.60 -0.54 7.05
N MET A 28 -8.80 0.67 6.54
CA MET A 28 -9.30 0.91 5.19
C MET A 28 -8.15 1.24 4.21
N TRP A 29 -6.98 1.56 4.74
CA TRP A 29 -5.76 1.70 3.96
C TRP A 29 -4.54 1.22 4.74
N ILE A 30 -3.75 0.34 4.14
CA ILE A 30 -2.47 -0.15 4.64
C ILE A 30 -1.37 0.26 3.66
N ASP A 31 -0.32 0.90 4.16
CA ASP A 31 0.84 1.35 3.38
C ASP A 31 2.11 0.61 3.79
N LEU A 32 2.59 -0.27 2.90
CA LEU A 32 3.83 -1.02 3.03
C LEU A 32 4.95 -0.33 2.24
N THR A 33 5.89 0.28 2.96
CA THR A 33 7.15 0.78 2.40
C THR A 33 8.27 -0.21 2.69
N ALA A 34 8.88 -0.78 1.65
CA ALA A 34 9.97 -1.76 1.73
C ALA A 34 9.78 -2.76 2.89
N PRO A 35 8.67 -3.53 2.89
CA PRO A 35 8.35 -4.39 4.02
C PRO A 35 9.33 -5.55 4.15
N THR A 36 9.55 -6.02 5.38
CA THR A 36 10.26 -7.28 5.64
C THR A 36 9.39 -8.47 5.24
N ASP A 37 9.98 -9.66 5.12
CA ASP A 37 9.23 -10.88 4.82
C ASP A 37 8.19 -11.20 5.91
N ASP A 38 8.52 -10.96 7.18
CA ASP A 38 7.58 -11.10 8.30
C ASP A 38 6.40 -10.14 8.19
N GLU A 39 6.67 -8.86 7.87
CA GLU A 39 5.63 -7.85 7.64
C GLU A 39 4.72 -8.24 6.47
N ARG A 40 5.28 -8.79 5.38
CA ARG A 40 4.51 -9.30 4.25
C ARG A 40 3.63 -10.47 4.67
N GLN A 41 4.19 -11.46 5.35
CA GLN A 41 3.48 -12.65 5.79
C GLN A 41 2.27 -12.31 6.68
N VAL A 42 2.39 -11.31 7.54
CA VAL A 42 1.24 -10.84 8.36
C VAL A 42 0.10 -10.34 7.47
N ILE A 43 0.39 -9.49 6.48
CA ILE A 43 -0.64 -8.97 5.57
C ILE A 43 -1.24 -10.09 4.72
N GLU A 44 -0.41 -10.97 4.18
CA GLU A 44 -0.87 -12.08 3.33
C GLU A 44 -1.76 -13.07 4.09
N THR A 45 -1.44 -13.34 5.36
CA THR A 45 -2.23 -14.19 6.23
C THR A 45 -3.57 -13.53 6.59
N LEU A 46 -3.56 -12.24 6.91
CA LEU A 46 -4.76 -11.53 7.33
C LEU A 46 -5.76 -11.33 6.18
N TYR A 47 -5.25 -11.04 4.98
CA TYR A 47 -6.07 -10.81 3.80
C TYR A 47 -6.21 -12.06 2.92
N GLU A 48 -5.72 -13.22 3.37
CA GLU A 48 -5.82 -14.51 2.68
C GLU A 48 -5.44 -14.43 1.19
N GLN A 49 -4.39 -13.68 0.86
CA GLN A 49 -3.93 -13.49 -0.51
C GLN A 49 -2.43 -13.15 -0.55
N PRO A 50 -1.69 -13.61 -1.59
CA PRO A 50 -0.30 -13.20 -1.76
C PRO A 50 -0.22 -11.71 -2.11
N LEU A 51 0.78 -11.02 -1.57
CA LEU A 51 1.16 -9.71 -2.06
C LEU A 51 2.00 -9.87 -3.33
N PRO A 52 1.88 -8.98 -4.30
CA PRO A 52 2.62 -9.08 -5.55
C PRO A 52 4.13 -9.00 -5.29
N THR A 53 4.86 -9.80 -6.04
CA THR A 53 6.32 -9.87 -6.00
C THR A 53 6.92 -8.63 -6.65
N SER A 54 8.16 -8.30 -6.28
CA SER A 54 8.89 -7.19 -6.92
C SER A 54 9.04 -7.37 -8.45
N LYS A 55 8.98 -8.60 -8.96
CA LYS A 55 9.02 -8.89 -10.39
C LYS A 55 7.72 -8.45 -11.07
N GLU A 56 6.58 -8.90 -10.54
CA GLU A 56 5.25 -8.57 -11.07
C GLU A 56 4.99 -7.06 -11.07
N VAL A 57 5.38 -6.36 -10.01
CA VAL A 57 5.21 -4.90 -9.91
C VAL A 57 6.01 -4.13 -10.97
N ARG A 58 7.10 -4.70 -11.49
CA ARG A 58 7.95 -4.10 -12.52
C ARG A 58 7.53 -4.47 -13.94
N GLU A 59 6.55 -5.36 -14.12
CA GLU A 59 6.08 -5.72 -15.45
C GLU A 59 5.50 -4.49 -16.16
N ILE A 60 5.90 -4.30 -17.41
CA ILE A 60 5.53 -3.11 -18.18
C ILE A 60 4.26 -3.28 -19.02
N GLU A 61 3.95 -4.53 -19.35
CA GLU A 61 2.81 -4.93 -20.18
C GLU A 61 1.49 -4.41 -19.62
N ALA A 62 0.70 -3.75 -20.46
CA ALA A 62 -0.55 -3.11 -20.03
C ALA A 62 -1.56 -4.13 -19.46
N SER A 63 -1.60 -5.35 -20.00
CA SER A 63 -2.43 -6.45 -19.51
C SER A 63 -2.02 -6.96 -18.12
N ALA A 64 -0.76 -6.72 -17.71
CA ALA A 64 -0.28 -7.11 -16.40
C ALA A 64 -0.56 -6.05 -15.32
N ARG A 65 -0.93 -4.82 -15.71
CA ARG A 65 -1.10 -3.68 -14.78
C ARG A 65 -2.40 -3.65 -14.03
N VAL A 66 -3.41 -4.37 -14.51
CA VAL A 66 -4.70 -4.51 -13.83
C VAL A 66 -5.04 -6.00 -13.87
N ASN A 67 -5.16 -6.61 -12.70
CA ASN A 67 -5.50 -8.01 -12.56
C ASN A 67 -6.64 -8.14 -11.54
N GLU A 68 -7.77 -8.69 -12.00
CA GLU A 68 -8.92 -9.01 -11.18
C GLU A 68 -8.82 -10.48 -10.74
N GLY A 69 -8.69 -10.69 -9.44
CA GLY A 69 -8.88 -12.00 -8.80
C GLY A 69 -10.36 -12.26 -8.51
N GLU A 70 -10.65 -13.34 -7.77
CA GLU A 70 -12.02 -13.70 -7.39
C GLU A 70 -12.66 -12.64 -6.48
N ASP A 71 -11.90 -12.16 -5.48
CA ASP A 71 -12.34 -11.15 -4.50
C ASP A 71 -11.33 -10.02 -4.29
N SER A 72 -10.38 -9.87 -5.22
CA SER A 72 -9.32 -8.85 -5.13
C SER A 72 -9.10 -8.15 -6.47
N LEU A 73 -8.67 -6.89 -6.39
CA LEU A 73 -8.24 -6.12 -7.56
C LEU A 73 -6.81 -5.64 -7.34
N HIS A 74 -5.92 -6.05 -8.24
CA HIS A 74 -4.52 -5.63 -8.26
C HIS A 74 -4.29 -4.59 -9.35
N ILE A 75 -3.68 -3.46 -8.99
CA ILE A 75 -3.35 -2.37 -9.92
C ILE A 75 -1.86 -2.00 -9.73
N TYR A 76 -1.10 -1.96 -10.84
CA TYR A 76 0.28 -1.49 -10.85
C TYR A 76 0.38 -0.14 -11.56
N SER A 77 0.65 0.91 -10.78
CA SER A 77 0.74 2.28 -11.29
C SER A 77 2.11 2.88 -11.02
N PHE A 78 2.53 3.79 -11.91
CA PHE A 78 3.77 4.53 -11.76
C PHE A 78 3.53 5.89 -11.11
N PHE A 79 4.30 6.18 -10.08
CA PHE A 79 4.35 7.48 -9.44
C PHE A 79 5.61 8.22 -9.86
N PHE A 80 5.42 9.46 -10.30
CA PHE A 80 6.52 10.36 -10.62
C PHE A 80 7.25 10.79 -9.35
N GLN A 81 8.57 10.88 -9.45
CA GLN A 81 9.42 11.53 -8.45
C GLN A 81 10.65 12.16 -9.12
N GLU A 82 11.23 13.14 -8.43
CA GLU A 82 12.54 13.69 -8.77
C GLU A 82 13.58 13.10 -7.82
N GLU A 83 14.66 12.55 -8.38
CA GLU A 83 15.78 11.97 -7.66
C GLU A 83 17.07 12.45 -8.33
N ASP A 84 17.97 13.09 -7.57
CA ASP A 84 19.22 13.68 -8.06
C ASP A 84 19.04 14.58 -9.30
N HIS A 85 18.04 15.47 -9.27
CA HIS A 85 17.67 16.36 -10.38
C HIS A 85 17.24 15.64 -11.66
N ARG A 86 16.85 14.37 -11.57
CA ARG A 86 16.36 13.56 -12.68
C ARG A 86 14.92 13.10 -12.42
N ALA A 87 14.09 13.23 -13.45
CA ALA A 87 12.76 12.65 -13.47
C ALA A 87 12.85 11.12 -13.49
N THR A 88 12.16 10.47 -12.57
CA THR A 88 12.03 9.01 -12.52
C THR A 88 10.63 8.60 -12.09
N THR A 89 10.29 7.34 -12.32
CA THR A 89 9.02 6.75 -11.87
C THR A 89 9.30 5.57 -10.94
N ARG A 90 8.42 5.38 -9.96
CA ARG A 90 8.41 4.22 -9.08
C ARG A 90 7.10 3.48 -9.21
N ALA A 91 7.19 2.17 -9.36
CA ALA A 91 6.02 1.32 -9.43
C ALA A 91 5.44 1.13 -8.03
N VAL A 92 4.11 1.19 -7.95
CA VAL A 92 3.34 0.95 -6.74
C VAL A 92 2.29 -0.08 -7.07
N ALA A 93 2.23 -1.13 -6.26
CA ALA A 93 1.15 -2.08 -6.28
C ALA A 93 0.04 -1.62 -5.34
N PHE A 94 -1.18 -1.64 -5.87
CA PHE A 94 -2.41 -1.50 -5.11
C PHE A 94 -3.09 -2.86 -5.12
N THR A 95 -3.45 -3.36 -3.96
CA THR A 95 -4.35 -4.50 -3.82
C THR A 95 -5.60 -4.00 -3.09
N ILE A 96 -6.77 -4.19 -3.68
CA ILE A 96 -8.05 -3.82 -3.09
C ILE A 96 -8.78 -5.10 -2.74
N LYS A 97 -9.08 -5.29 -1.45
CA LYS A 97 -9.82 -6.45 -0.91
C LYS A 97 -10.51 -6.03 0.38
N ASP A 98 -11.73 -6.54 0.63
CA ASP A 98 -12.48 -6.35 1.89
C ASP A 98 -12.57 -4.88 2.36
N ASN A 99 -12.88 -3.96 1.44
CA ASN A 99 -12.94 -2.51 1.67
C ASN A 99 -11.61 -1.87 2.14
N CYS A 100 -10.50 -2.59 2.07
CA CYS A 100 -9.17 -2.08 2.35
C CYS A 100 -8.35 -1.93 1.06
N ILE A 101 -7.64 -0.81 0.96
CA ILE A 101 -6.61 -0.60 -0.06
C ILE A 101 -5.26 -0.92 0.57
N ILE A 102 -4.47 -1.78 -0.05
CA ILE A 102 -3.11 -2.10 0.38
C ILE A 102 -2.15 -1.54 -0.67
N THR A 103 -1.26 -0.64 -0.25
CA THR A 103 -0.21 -0.08 -1.11
C THR A 103 1.13 -0.70 -0.79
N LEU A 104 1.81 -1.24 -1.79
CA LEU A 104 3.14 -1.84 -1.67
C LEU A 104 4.13 -1.15 -2.62
N HIS A 105 5.23 -0.69 -2.04
CA HIS A 105 6.33 -0.06 -2.78
C HIS A 105 7.67 -0.30 -2.10
N ASP A 106 8.74 -0.25 -2.89
CA ASP A 106 10.11 -0.55 -2.47
C ASP A 106 10.87 0.68 -1.94
N HIS A 107 10.36 1.89 -2.16
CA HIS A 107 11.01 3.15 -1.75
C HIS A 107 9.99 4.17 -1.23
N PRO A 108 10.38 5.06 -0.30
CA PRO A 108 9.51 6.14 0.14
C PRO A 108 9.08 7.07 -1.01
N ILE A 109 7.79 7.08 -1.31
CA ILE A 109 7.23 7.97 -2.33
C ILE A 109 6.69 9.26 -1.70
N PRO A 110 7.03 10.46 -2.24
CA PRO A 110 6.64 11.75 -1.65
C PRO A 110 5.13 11.94 -1.46
N LEU A 111 4.31 11.46 -2.41
CA LEU A 111 2.85 11.56 -2.31
C LEU A 111 2.31 10.79 -1.11
N PHE A 112 2.77 9.56 -0.90
CA PHE A 112 2.36 8.78 0.28
C PHE A 112 2.84 9.44 1.55
N ARG A 113 4.07 9.97 1.60
CA ARG A 113 4.54 10.77 2.74
C ARG A 113 3.63 11.97 3.04
N LEU A 114 3.12 12.66 2.01
CA LEU A 114 2.15 13.75 2.17
C LEU A 114 0.81 13.25 2.74
N MET A 115 0.27 12.16 2.20
CA MET A 115 -0.97 11.54 2.70
C MET A 115 -0.84 11.14 4.17
N ARG A 116 0.26 10.50 4.55
CA ARG A 116 0.56 10.13 5.94
C ARG A 116 0.67 11.33 6.88
N ARG A 117 1.18 12.47 6.41
CA ARG A 117 1.22 13.72 7.19
C ARG A 117 -0.18 14.27 7.43
N ARG A 118 -1.02 14.30 6.40
CA ARG A 118 -2.43 14.74 6.53
C ARG A 118 -3.19 13.88 7.54
N ALA A 119 -2.96 12.57 7.52
CA ALA A 119 -3.61 11.63 8.45
C ALA A 119 -3.19 11.76 9.92
N ARG A 120 -2.11 12.50 10.24
CA ARG A 120 -1.64 12.73 11.62
C ARG A 120 -1.92 14.13 12.15
N HIS A 121 -2.10 15.12 11.28
CA HIS A 121 -2.28 16.52 11.69
C HIS A 121 -3.74 16.90 11.91
N GLU A 122 -4.68 16.00 11.60
CA GLU A 122 -6.12 16.22 11.75
C GLU A 122 -6.71 15.31 12.84
N SER A 123 -5.87 14.91 13.81
CA SER A 123 -6.25 14.18 15.03
C SER A 123 -6.52 15.13 16.19
#